data_AF-A0A7S2C9T2-F1
#
_entry.id   AF-A0A7S2C9T2-F1
#
_cell.length_a   1.000
_cell.length_b   1.000
_cell.length_c   1.000
_cell.angle_alpha   90.00
_cell.angle_beta   90.00
_cell.angle_gamma   90.00
#
_symmetry.space_group_name_H-M   'P 1'
#
loop_
_entity.id
_entity.type
_entity.pdbx_description
1 polymer ?
#
loop_
_entity_poly.entity_id
_entity_poly.type
_entity_poly.pdbx_seq_one_letter_code
_entity_poly.pdbx_strand_id
1 'polypeptide(L)'
;WHEAAFKRLNSAWHLADRQEPAMQRIACLLLAASAALYGASCFVAPSAPNAPPAGRTGSASGALKLGQADGAAPSSGTAWSPIAIGVALGLLAAVVGGRPALAADLENGEAVFQGNCTACHAGGNNSIVAEKKLKK
;
A
#
# COMPACT_ATOMS: atom_id res chain seq x y z
N TRP A 1 -9.80 -49.34 6.21
CA TRP A 1 -10.91 -48.39 6.07
C TRP A 1 -10.67 -47.06 6.77
N HIS A 2 -10.20 -47.03 8.03
CA HIS A 2 -9.94 -45.77 8.76
C HIS A 2 -8.82 -44.89 8.16
N GLU A 3 -7.73 -45.48 7.71
CA GLU A 3 -6.55 -44.72 7.25
C GLU A 3 -6.76 -44.02 5.90
N ALA A 4 -7.50 -44.67 4.99
CA ALA A 4 -7.87 -44.09 3.71
C ALA A 4 -8.87 -42.94 3.86
N ALA A 5 -9.79 -43.04 4.82
CA ALA A 5 -10.73 -41.97 5.15
C ALA A 5 -10.01 -40.76 5.77
N PHE A 6 -9.05 -41.00 6.67
CA PHE A 6 -8.24 -39.94 7.29
C PHE A 6 -7.39 -39.18 6.26
N LYS A 7 -6.71 -39.88 5.34
CA LYS A 7 -5.95 -39.22 4.26
C LYS A 7 -6.83 -38.38 3.35
N ARG A 8 -8.02 -38.87 2.98
CA ARG A 8 -8.95 -38.12 2.11
C ARG A 8 -9.48 -36.87 2.79
N LEU A 9 -9.79 -36.94 4.08
CA LEU A 9 -10.20 -35.78 4.85
C LEU A 9 -9.04 -34.77 4.94
N ASN A 10 -7.84 -35.19 5.31
CA ASN A 10 -6.70 -34.28 5.44
C ASN A 10 -6.33 -33.58 4.11
N SER A 11 -6.39 -34.31 2.98
CA SER A 11 -6.16 -33.72 1.66
C SER A 11 -7.25 -32.71 1.26
N ALA A 12 -8.50 -32.94 1.64
CA ALA A 12 -9.60 -32.01 1.37
C ALA A 12 -9.48 -30.72 2.20
N TRP A 13 -9.08 -30.83 3.48
CA TRP A 13 -8.80 -29.68 4.35
C TRP A 13 -7.67 -28.79 3.79
N HIS A 14 -6.55 -29.38 3.38
CA HIS A 14 -5.43 -28.63 2.79
C HIS A 14 -5.76 -27.98 1.43
N LEU A 15 -6.77 -28.46 0.70
CA LEU A 15 -7.22 -27.84 -0.55
C LEU A 15 -8.15 -26.65 -0.29
N ALA A 16 -9.01 -26.74 0.73
CA ALA A 16 -9.88 -25.65 1.17
C ALA A 16 -9.07 -24.47 1.75
N ASP A 17 -8.03 -24.75 2.56
CA ASP A 17 -7.15 -23.71 3.13
C ASP A 17 -6.32 -22.95 2.08
N ARG A 18 -6.09 -23.54 0.90
CA ARG A 18 -5.39 -22.88 -0.21
C ARG A 18 -6.27 -21.95 -1.04
N GLN A 19 -7.60 -22.03 -0.94
CA GLN A 19 -8.52 -21.20 -1.74
C GLN A 19 -8.76 -19.82 -1.13
N GLU A 20 -8.78 -19.69 0.19
CA GLU A 20 -9.01 -18.43 0.91
C GLU A 20 -7.97 -17.31 0.62
N PRO A 21 -6.63 -17.56 0.67
CA PRO A 21 -5.65 -16.50 0.44
C PRO A 21 -5.58 -16.09 -1.04
N ALA A 22 -5.96 -16.96 -1.98
CA ALA A 22 -5.97 -16.66 -3.41
C ALA A 22 -7.16 -15.75 -3.77
N MET A 23 -8.36 -16.06 -3.26
CA MET A 23 -9.55 -15.24 -3.51
C MET A 23 -9.44 -13.86 -2.85
N GLN A 24 -8.88 -13.76 -1.64
CA GLN A 24 -8.64 -12.47 -0.99
C GLN A 24 -7.64 -11.60 -1.76
N ARG A 25 -6.57 -12.19 -2.32
CA ARG A 25 -5.60 -11.46 -3.15
C ARG A 25 -6.22 -10.96 -4.45
N ILE A 26 -7.03 -11.79 -5.11
CA ILE A 26 -7.75 -11.41 -6.33
C ILE A 26 -8.74 -10.28 -6.01
N ALA A 27 -9.51 -10.40 -4.93
CA ALA A 27 -10.43 -9.34 -4.49
C ALA A 27 -9.71 -8.02 -4.22
N CYS A 28 -8.58 -8.04 -3.50
CA CYS A 28 -7.76 -6.85 -3.26
C CYS A 28 -7.20 -6.23 -4.55
N LEU A 29 -6.71 -7.06 -5.49
CA LEU A 29 -6.20 -6.58 -6.78
C LEU A 29 -7.30 -5.95 -7.64
N LEU A 30 -8.50 -6.54 -7.65
CA LEU A 30 -9.65 -6.00 -8.37
C LEU A 30 -10.12 -4.66 -7.77
N LEU A 31 -10.15 -4.55 -6.44
CA LEU A 31 -10.47 -3.30 -5.75
C LEU A 31 -9.45 -2.20 -6.07
N ALA A 32 -8.16 -2.51 -6.00
CA ALA A 32 -7.09 -1.55 -6.33
C ALA A 32 -7.15 -1.10 -7.81
N ALA A 33 -7.37 -2.03 -8.74
CA ALA A 33 -7.51 -1.72 -10.16
C ALA A 33 -8.75 -0.84 -10.42
N SER A 34 -9.88 -1.13 -9.76
CA SER A 34 -11.10 -0.33 -9.90
C SER A 34 -10.91 1.11 -9.41
N ALA A 35 -10.22 1.31 -8.28
CA ALA A 35 -9.94 2.65 -7.75
C ALA A 35 -9.00 3.45 -8.67
N ALA A 36 -7.99 2.81 -9.26
CA ALA A 36 -7.09 3.44 -10.21
C ALA A 36 -7.80 3.88 -11.51
N LEU A 37 -8.68 3.02 -12.04
CA LEU A 37 -9.50 3.33 -13.21
C LEU A 37 -10.49 4.46 -12.93
N TYR A 38 -11.12 4.45 -11.75
CA TYR A 38 -12.05 5.51 -11.34
C TYR A 38 -11.33 6.86 -11.16
N GLY A 39 -10.12 6.86 -10.57
CA GLY A 39 -9.29 8.06 -10.45
C GLY A 39 -8.86 8.63 -11.81
N ALA A 40 -8.56 7.78 -12.80
CA ALA A 40 -8.25 8.21 -14.16
C ALA A 40 -9.44 8.88 -14.88
N SER A 41 -10.68 8.42 -14.61
CA SER A 41 -11.89 9.02 -15.16
C SER A 41 -12.27 10.39 -14.57
N CYS A 42 -11.66 10.80 -13.46
CA CYS A 42 -11.84 12.15 -12.90
C CYS A 42 -11.08 13.24 -13.69
N PHE A 43 -10.30 12.86 -14.71
CA PHE A 43 -9.55 13.77 -15.57
C PHE A 43 -10.21 13.92 -16.96
N VAL A 44 -11.52 14.17 -17.00
CA VAL A 44 -12.16 14.69 -18.22
C VAL A 44 -11.88 16.19 -18.28
N ALA A 45 -10.90 16.58 -19.11
CA ALA A 45 -10.67 17.98 -19.44
C ALA A 45 -11.94 18.58 -20.07
N PRO A 46 -12.38 19.80 -19.70
CA PRO A 46 -13.51 20.44 -20.35
C PRO A 46 -13.19 20.60 -21.83
N SER A 47 -14.03 20.07 -22.71
CA SER A 47 -13.94 20.35 -24.14
C SER A 47 -14.05 21.87 -24.32
N ALA A 48 -13.01 22.48 -24.87
CA ALA A 48 -13.04 23.90 -25.20
C ALA A 48 -14.22 24.17 -26.15
N PRO A 49 -15.05 25.19 -25.92
CA PRO A 49 -16.06 25.57 -26.89
C PRO A 49 -15.35 26.10 -28.15
N ASN A 50 -15.77 25.61 -29.32
CA ASN A 50 -15.31 26.08 -30.63
C ASN A 50 -15.44 27.61 -30.70
N ALA A 51 -14.32 28.32 -30.80
CA ALA A 51 -14.33 29.74 -31.14
C ALA A 51 -14.56 29.90 -32.66
N PRO A 52 -15.49 30.77 -33.11
CA PRO A 52 -15.64 31.06 -34.54
C PRO A 52 -14.49 31.96 -35.04
N PRO A 53 -14.16 31.94 -36.34
CA PRO A 53 -13.04 32.70 -36.87
C PRO A 53 -13.44 34.17 -37.11
N ALA A 54 -12.81 35.08 -36.38
CA ALA A 54 -12.64 36.48 -36.78
C ALA A 54 -11.22 36.86 -36.32
N GLY A 55 -10.28 37.18 -37.19
CA GLY A 55 -10.36 38.31 -38.10
C GLY A 55 -9.36 39.36 -37.65
N ARG A 56 -8.09 39.15 -38.02
CA ARG A 56 -7.04 40.13 -38.33
C ARG A 56 -6.72 41.34 -37.41
N THR A 57 -5.41 41.48 -37.22
CA THR A 57 -4.58 42.71 -37.04
C THR A 57 -4.19 43.14 -35.62
N GLY A 58 -2.89 43.40 -35.45
CA GLY A 58 -2.35 44.24 -34.38
C GLY A 58 -1.21 43.60 -33.57
N SER A 59 -0.01 43.54 -34.14
CA SER A 59 1.23 43.32 -33.40
C SER A 59 1.59 44.58 -32.62
N ALA A 60 1.82 44.49 -31.31
CA ALA A 60 2.66 45.42 -30.57
C ALA A 60 3.10 44.80 -29.24
N SER A 61 4.41 44.56 -29.13
CA SER A 61 5.15 44.24 -27.92
C SER A 61 4.88 45.25 -26.79
N GLY A 62 4.77 44.78 -25.56
CA GLY A 62 4.93 45.66 -24.41
C GLY A 62 4.51 45.09 -23.06
N ALA A 63 5.47 45.09 -22.14
CA ALA A 63 5.32 45.04 -20.69
C ALA A 63 5.16 43.65 -20.04
N LEU A 64 6.32 43.05 -19.79
CA LEU A 64 6.59 42.30 -18.56
C LEU A 64 6.07 43.11 -17.34
N LYS A 65 5.09 42.57 -16.61
CA LYS A 65 4.82 42.98 -15.22
C LYS A 65 5.02 41.79 -14.29
N LEU A 66 6.25 41.74 -13.77
CA LEU A 66 6.56 41.18 -12.47
C LEU A 66 5.85 42.06 -11.42
N GLY A 67 5.09 41.45 -10.52
CA GLY A 67 4.39 42.21 -9.47
C GLY A 67 3.35 41.38 -8.73
N GLN A 68 3.82 40.54 -7.82
CA GLN A 68 3.06 40.04 -6.67
C GLN A 68 2.50 41.25 -5.89
N ALA A 69 1.19 41.28 -5.66
CA ALA A 69 0.59 42.10 -4.62
C ALA A 69 -0.60 41.36 -4.03
N ASP A 70 -0.51 41.13 -2.72
CA ASP A 70 -1.51 40.48 -1.89
C ASP A 70 -2.83 41.26 -1.86
N GLY A 71 -3.96 40.54 -1.79
CA GLY A 71 -5.29 41.14 -1.63
C GLY A 71 -6.40 40.11 -1.76
N ALA A 72 -6.85 39.58 -0.63
CA ALA A 72 -7.86 38.54 -0.50
C ALA A 72 -9.24 38.91 -1.06
N ALA A 73 -9.87 37.98 -1.77
CA ALA A 73 -11.33 37.83 -1.85
C ALA A 73 -11.67 36.32 -1.81
N PRO A 74 -12.73 35.90 -1.08
CA PRO A 74 -12.95 34.52 -0.69
C PRO A 74 -13.70 33.74 -1.76
N SER A 75 -13.06 32.73 -2.34
CA SER A 75 -13.75 31.64 -3.03
C SER A 75 -13.78 30.43 -2.10
N SER A 76 -14.89 30.33 -1.37
CA SER A 76 -15.30 29.12 -0.68
C SER A 76 -15.28 27.93 -1.63
N GLY A 77 -14.69 26.83 -1.16
CA GLY A 77 -14.98 25.50 -1.68
C GLY A 77 -13.80 24.76 -2.27
N THR A 78 -12.81 24.43 -1.43
CA THR A 78 -12.28 23.07 -1.27
C THR A 78 -11.36 23.06 -0.05
N ALA A 79 -11.90 22.65 1.10
CA ALA A 79 -11.19 22.53 2.38
C ALA A 79 -10.20 21.34 2.44
N TRP A 80 -9.59 20.97 1.31
CA TRP A 80 -8.81 19.75 1.22
C TRP A 80 -7.34 20.11 1.33
N SER A 81 -6.77 19.84 2.50
CA SER A 81 -5.34 19.97 2.72
C SER A 81 -4.61 18.86 1.95
N PRO A 82 -3.76 19.18 0.95
CA PRO A 82 -3.03 18.17 0.18
C PRO A 82 -2.10 17.34 1.08
N ILE A 83 -1.63 17.94 2.18
CA ILE A 83 -0.82 17.27 3.18
C ILE A 83 -1.64 16.23 3.95
N ALA A 84 -2.88 16.55 4.33
CA ALA A 84 -3.75 15.59 5.04
C ALA A 84 -4.04 14.36 4.17
N ILE A 85 -4.23 14.56 2.86
CA ILE A 85 -4.40 13.47 1.89
C ILE A 85 -3.11 12.65 1.78
N GLY A 86 -1.95 13.31 1.68
CA GLY A 86 -0.65 12.63 1.64
C GLY A 86 -0.37 11.78 2.89
N VAL A 87 -0.71 12.30 4.08
CA VAL A 87 -0.58 11.59 5.34
C VAL A 87 -1.55 10.40 5.40
N ALA A 88 -2.82 10.61 5.04
CA ALA A 88 -3.81 9.54 5.03
C ALA A 88 -3.44 8.41 4.07
N LEU A 89 -2.98 8.74 2.85
CA LEU A 89 -2.52 7.77 1.86
C LEU A 89 -1.21 7.09 2.30
N GLY A 90 -0.28 7.82 2.92
CA GLY A 90 0.95 7.25 3.45
C GLY A 90 0.70 6.26 4.59
N LEU A 91 -0.19 6.59 5.52
CA LEU A 91 -0.64 5.69 6.58
C LEU A 91 -1.36 4.46 6.02
N LEU A 92 -2.26 4.66 5.05
CA LEU A 92 -2.95 3.55 4.38
C LEU A 92 -1.95 2.63 3.67
N ALA A 93 -0.98 3.18 2.96
CA ALA A 93 0.07 2.42 2.28
C ALA A 93 0.96 1.66 3.28
N ALA A 94 1.26 2.24 4.44
CA ALA A 94 2.03 1.57 5.49
C ALA A 94 1.27 0.38 6.11
N VAL A 95 -0.04 0.55 6.37
CA VAL A 95 -0.90 -0.51 6.94
C VAL A 95 -1.14 -1.64 5.94
N VAL A 96 -1.44 -1.30 4.69
CA VAL A 96 -1.72 -2.31 3.64
C VAL A 96 -0.42 -2.94 3.10
N GLY A 97 0.65 -2.17 3.02
CA GLY A 97 1.96 -2.61 2.52
C GLY A 97 2.81 -3.36 3.55
N GLY A 98 2.49 -3.23 4.84
CA GLY A 98 3.13 -4.00 5.91
C GLY A 98 2.83 -5.49 5.76
N ARG A 99 3.80 -6.25 5.24
CA ARG A 99 3.67 -7.71 5.15
C ARG A 99 3.86 -8.29 6.56
N PRO A 100 2.85 -8.97 7.15
CA PRO A 100 3.08 -9.71 8.38
C PRO A 100 4.24 -10.70 8.15
N ALA A 101 5.16 -10.77 9.10
CA ALA A 101 6.20 -11.79 9.10
C ALA A 101 5.55 -13.14 9.46
N LEU A 102 5.00 -13.83 8.45
CA LEU A 102 4.60 -15.22 8.61
C LEU A 102 5.84 -16.09 8.52
N ALA A 103 6.06 -16.91 9.54
CA ALA A 103 7.00 -18.00 9.45
C ALA A 103 6.43 -19.02 8.46
N ALA A 104 6.88 -18.92 7.19
CA ALA A 104 6.45 -19.82 6.13
C ALA A 104 6.86 -21.29 6.40
N ASP A 105 7.92 -21.47 7.19
CA ASP A 105 8.42 -22.76 7.63
C ASP A 105 9.00 -22.61 9.04
N LEU A 106 8.19 -22.99 10.03
CA LEU A 106 8.59 -22.97 11.44
C LEU A 106 9.69 -23.99 11.72
N GLU A 107 9.61 -25.18 11.10
CA GLU A 107 10.54 -26.29 11.34
C GLU A 107 11.96 -25.93 10.87
N ASN A 108 12.08 -25.40 9.65
CA ASN A 108 13.37 -24.93 9.12
C ASN A 108 13.88 -23.72 9.90
N GLY A 109 12.99 -22.78 10.26
CA GLY A 109 13.36 -21.62 11.07
C GLY A 109 13.89 -22.04 12.45
N GLU A 110 13.25 -23.01 13.08
CA GLU A 110 13.69 -23.60 14.35
C GLU A 110 15.03 -24.32 14.20
N ALA A 111 15.21 -25.13 13.16
CA ALA A 111 16.49 -25.81 12.90
C ALA A 111 17.64 -24.81 12.72
N VAL A 112 17.42 -23.73 11.98
CA VAL A 112 18.41 -22.65 11.82
C VAL A 112 18.68 -21.96 13.17
N PHE A 113 17.65 -21.66 13.95
CA PHE A 113 17.82 -21.04 15.26
C PHE A 113 18.58 -21.95 16.23
N GLN A 114 18.24 -23.24 16.29
CA GLN A 114 18.92 -24.24 17.11
C GLN A 114 20.37 -24.49 16.67
N GLY A 115 20.67 -24.41 15.37
CA GLY A 115 22.02 -24.63 14.85
C GLY A 115 22.98 -23.46 15.04
N ASN A 116 22.47 -22.24 15.24
CA ASN A 116 23.29 -21.03 15.21
C ASN A 116 23.13 -20.14 16.46
N CYS A 117 21.90 -19.95 16.94
CA CYS A 117 21.59 -18.93 17.94
C CYS A 117 21.60 -19.50 19.36
N THR A 118 21.15 -20.74 19.57
CA THR A 118 21.06 -21.36 20.90
C THR A 118 22.42 -21.60 21.55
N ALA A 119 23.50 -21.66 20.77
CA ALA A 119 24.87 -21.74 21.29
C ALA A 119 25.18 -20.62 22.30
N CYS A 120 24.71 -19.40 22.00
CA CYS A 120 24.82 -18.26 22.90
C CYS A 120 23.51 -18.00 23.67
N HIS A 121 22.36 -18.34 23.07
CA HIS A 121 21.04 -18.04 23.61
C HIS A 121 20.30 -19.24 24.21
N ALA A 122 21.02 -20.12 24.90
CA ALA A 122 20.45 -21.29 25.55
C ALA A 122 19.32 -20.89 26.51
N GLY A 123 18.16 -21.51 26.33
CA GLY A 123 16.96 -21.22 27.12
C GLY A 123 16.53 -19.75 27.11
N GLY A 124 16.92 -18.97 26.09
CA GLY A 124 16.62 -17.54 25.96
C GLY A 124 17.53 -16.59 26.76
N ASN A 125 18.55 -17.11 27.45
CA ASN A 125 19.57 -16.28 28.11
C ASN A 125 20.61 -15.76 27.10
N ASN A 126 21.68 -15.11 27.54
CA ASN A 126 22.85 -14.83 26.72
C ASN A 126 24.11 -15.18 27.52
N SER A 127 24.94 -16.08 26.98
CA SER A 127 26.18 -16.53 27.62
C SER A 127 27.37 -15.59 27.43
N ILE A 128 27.30 -14.65 26.48
CA ILE A 128 28.36 -13.67 26.18
C ILE A 128 28.11 -12.36 26.93
N VAL A 129 26.89 -11.82 26.82
CA VAL A 129 26.50 -10.54 27.45
C VAL A 129 25.17 -10.75 28.16
N ALA A 130 25.22 -10.92 29.49
CA ALA A 130 24.07 -11.32 30.30
C ALA A 130 22.86 -10.37 30.17
N GLU A 131 23.11 -9.08 29.91
CA GLU A 131 22.07 -8.05 29.78
C GLU A 131 21.30 -8.14 28.45
N LYS A 132 21.85 -8.81 27.43
CA LYS A 132 21.30 -8.89 26.07
C LYS A 132 20.61 -10.24 25.82
N LYS A 133 19.58 -10.52 26.60
CA LYS A 133 18.78 -11.76 26.55
C LYS A 133 17.56 -11.65 25.62
N LEU A 134 17.07 -12.80 25.14
CA LEU A 134 15.85 -12.89 24.32
C LEU A 134 14.57 -13.01 25.17
N LYS A 135 14.72 -13.30 26.47
CA LYS A 135 13.62 -13.27 27.43
C LYS A 135 13.11 -11.85 27.60
N LYS A 136 11.79 -11.74 27.69
CA LYS A 136 11.05 -10.49 27.87
C LYS A 136 11.23 -9.93 29.29
#